data_AF-A0A154PD69-F1
#
_entry.id   AF-A0A154PD69-F1
#
_cell.length_a   1.000
_cell.length_b   1.000
_cell.length_c   1.000
_cell.angle_alpha   90.00
_cell.angle_beta   90.00
_cell.angle_gamma   90.00
#
_symmetry.space_group_name_H-M   'P 1'
#
loop_
_entity.id
_entity.type
_entity.pdbx_description
1 polymer ?
#
loop_
_entity_poly.entity_id
_entity_poly.type
_entity_poly.pdbx_seq_one_letter_code
_entity_poly.pdbx_strand_id
1 'polypeptide(L)'
;MSRVLYIARTLNVSCKRYSSSMKLPHNLVVPLNKEMIVCWHPEQEFPYEHSLPLPEEKEISSKSVLCIGKKEIADVFYRNKKRQAVIDELAKMTYTTKHRWYPKKSRFRKREIFIEPERPYL
;
A
#
# COMPACT_ATOMS: atom_id res chain seq x y z
N MET A 1 43.01 43.81 -16.47
CA MET A 1 42.76 42.53 -17.17
C MET A 1 41.78 41.67 -16.36
N SER A 2 40.53 41.66 -16.84
CA SER A 2 39.55 40.55 -16.82
C SER A 2 39.14 39.85 -15.51
N ARG A 3 38.58 40.58 -14.52
CA ARG A 3 37.68 39.98 -13.51
C ARG A 3 36.34 39.52 -14.12
N VAL A 4 35.88 40.19 -15.17
CA VAL A 4 34.63 39.89 -15.90
C VAL A 4 34.71 38.53 -16.62
N LEU A 5 35.87 38.16 -17.18
CA LEU A 5 36.05 36.86 -17.83
C LEU A 5 36.09 35.70 -16.83
N TYR A 6 36.46 35.93 -15.57
CA TYR A 6 36.47 34.90 -14.54
C TYR A 6 35.04 34.58 -14.05
N ILE A 7 34.18 35.60 -13.92
CA ILE A 7 32.76 35.45 -13.54
C ILE A 7 31.97 34.76 -14.65
N ALA A 8 32.24 35.09 -15.92
CA ALA A 8 31.62 34.39 -17.05
C ALA A 8 32.04 32.91 -17.15
N ARG A 9 33.23 32.56 -16.65
CA ARG A 9 33.71 31.17 -16.59
C ARG A 9 33.07 30.36 -15.45
N THR A 10 32.76 30.95 -14.30
CA THR A 10 32.14 30.20 -13.18
C THR A 10 30.65 29.92 -13.40
N LEU A 11 29.91 30.84 -14.03
CA LEU A 11 28.47 30.64 -14.32
C LEU A 11 28.23 29.57 -15.41
N ASN A 12 29.08 29.54 -16.45
CA ASN A 12 28.98 28.55 -17.52
C ASN A 12 29.36 27.12 -17.10
N VAL A 13 30.12 26.95 -16.00
CA VAL A 13 30.55 25.64 -15.49
C VAL A 13 29.53 25.01 -14.53
N SER A 14 28.61 25.80 -13.96
CA SER A 14 27.50 25.28 -13.13
C SER A 14 26.41 24.63 -13.99
N CYS A 15 25.98 25.31 -15.07
CA CYS A 15 24.87 24.83 -15.90
C CYS A 15 25.24 23.57 -16.74
N LYS A 16 26.47 23.47 -17.25
CA LYS A 16 26.91 22.32 -18.07
C LYS A 16 27.11 21.02 -17.28
N ARG A 17 27.31 21.11 -15.95
CA ARG A 17 27.43 19.91 -15.10
C ARG A 17 26.07 19.25 -14.81
N TYR A 18 24.98 20.01 -14.87
CA TYR A 18 23.63 19.47 -14.76
C TYR A 18 23.15 18.72 -16.01
N SER A 19 23.66 19.07 -17.20
CA SER A 19 23.25 18.41 -18.45
C SER A 19 23.98 17.10 -18.74
N SER A 20 25.08 16.81 -18.05
CA SER A 20 25.97 15.68 -18.34
C SER A 20 25.86 14.51 -17.37
N SER A 21 25.12 14.65 -16.27
CA SER A 21 24.98 13.61 -15.27
C SER A 21 23.54 13.08 -15.23
N MET A 22 23.40 11.89 -15.83
CA MET A 22 22.28 10.96 -15.70
C MET A 22 21.04 11.35 -16.50
N LYS A 23 20.46 10.35 -17.16
CA LYS A 23 19.13 10.36 -17.78
C LYS A 23 18.15 10.97 -16.78
N LEU A 24 17.87 12.26 -16.89
CA LEU A 24 16.91 12.93 -16.03
C LEU A 24 15.54 12.28 -16.34
N PRO A 25 14.85 11.65 -15.38
CA PRO A 25 13.49 11.21 -15.59
C PRO A 25 12.60 12.43 -15.90
N HIS A 26 11.43 12.19 -16.51
CA HIS A 26 10.47 13.16 -17.06
C HIS A 26 10.04 14.34 -16.14
N ASN A 27 10.49 14.34 -14.88
CA ASN A 27 10.22 15.40 -13.92
C ASN A 27 11.20 16.55 -14.13
N LEU A 28 10.84 17.41 -15.08
CA LEU A 28 11.55 18.65 -15.41
C LEU A 28 11.53 19.57 -14.18
N VAL A 29 12.69 19.76 -13.57
CA VAL A 29 12.90 20.78 -12.54
C VAL A 29 13.45 22.02 -13.25
N VAL A 30 12.59 23.01 -13.50
CA VAL A 30 13.01 24.27 -14.14
C VAL A 30 13.27 25.31 -13.04
N PRO A 31 14.53 25.71 -12.81
CA PRO A 31 14.80 26.89 -12.02
C PRO A 31 14.41 28.12 -12.85
N LEU A 32 13.30 28.78 -12.50
CA LEU A 32 12.88 30.01 -13.19
C LEU A 32 13.83 31.17 -12.85
N ASN A 33 14.37 31.17 -11.61
CA ASN A 33 15.32 32.16 -11.06
C ASN A 33 16.21 31.51 -9.98
N LYS A 34 17.17 32.26 -9.39
CA LYS A 34 18.03 31.78 -8.28
C LYS A 34 17.25 31.43 -6.99
N GLU A 35 16.00 31.83 -6.89
CA GLU A 35 15.17 31.75 -5.68
C GLU A 35 14.01 30.74 -5.79
N MET A 36 13.61 30.35 -7.01
CA MET A 36 12.42 29.52 -7.21
C MET A 36 12.69 28.36 -8.16
N ILE A 37 12.31 27.17 -7.70
CA ILE A 37 12.42 25.91 -8.41
C ILE A 37 11.01 25.39 -8.64
N VAL A 38 10.64 25.16 -9.91
CA VAL A 38 9.35 24.57 -10.28
C VAL A 38 9.56 23.11 -10.63
N CYS A 39 8.83 22.22 -9.96
CA CYS A 39 8.87 20.78 -10.19
C CYS A 39 7.60 20.33 -10.92
N TRP A 40 7.76 19.83 -12.14
CA TRP A 40 6.68 19.16 -12.85
C TRP A 40 6.65 17.67 -12.44
N HIS A 41 5.55 17.21 -11.82
CA HIS A 41 5.34 15.81 -11.45
C HIS A 41 3.97 15.30 -11.93
N PRO A 42 3.84 14.91 -13.21
CA PRO A 42 2.60 14.27 -13.66
C PRO A 42 2.44 12.92 -12.95
N GLU A 43 1.20 12.52 -12.69
CA GLU A 43 0.91 11.16 -12.23
C GLU A 43 1.23 10.17 -13.36
N GLN A 44 1.97 9.12 -13.05
CA GLN A 44 2.34 8.10 -14.01
C GLN A 44 1.27 7.01 -14.05
N GLU A 45 0.65 6.81 -15.21
CA GLU A 45 -0.29 5.72 -15.42
C GLU A 45 0.40 4.36 -15.36
N PHE A 46 -0.32 3.35 -14.85
CA PHE A 46 0.18 1.98 -14.80
C PHE A 46 0.08 1.31 -16.18
N PRO A 47 1.19 0.85 -16.79
CA PRO A 47 1.17 0.25 -18.12
C PRO A 47 0.45 -1.09 -18.13
N TYR A 48 -0.37 -1.32 -19.17
CA TYR A 48 -1.20 -2.53 -19.29
C TYR A 48 -0.37 -3.82 -19.34
N GLU A 49 0.82 -3.79 -19.96
CA GLU A 49 1.72 -4.95 -20.09
C GLU A 49 2.18 -5.51 -18.73
N HIS A 50 2.12 -4.70 -17.67
CA HIS A 50 2.49 -5.11 -16.31
C HIS A 50 1.28 -5.58 -15.49
N SER A 51 0.08 -5.58 -16.07
CA SER A 51 -1.13 -6.11 -15.43
C SER A 51 -1.27 -7.61 -15.70
N LEU A 52 -1.88 -8.31 -14.74
CA LEU A 52 -2.29 -9.70 -14.93
C LEU A 52 -3.80 -9.73 -15.17
N PRO A 53 -4.30 -10.64 -16.04
CA PRO A 53 -5.73 -10.83 -16.21
C PRO A 53 -6.36 -11.27 -14.88
N LEU A 54 -7.60 -10.84 -14.64
CA LEU A 54 -8.36 -11.29 -13.48
C LEU A 54 -8.59 -12.81 -13.61
N PRO A 55 -8.37 -13.59 -12.53
CA PRO A 55 -8.63 -15.02 -12.57
C PRO A 55 -10.14 -15.26 -12.74
N GLU A 56 -10.50 -16.19 -13.62
CA GLU A 56 -11.90 -16.60 -13.78
C GLU A 56 -12.41 -17.23 -12.48
N GLU A 57 -13.48 -16.66 -11.92
CA GLU A 57 -14.17 -17.24 -10.79
C GLU A 57 -14.84 -18.54 -11.25
N LYS A 58 -14.28 -19.67 -10.84
CA LYS A 58 -14.94 -20.96 -11.02
C LYS A 58 -16.17 -20.97 -10.14
N GLU A 59 -17.34 -20.76 -10.72
CA GLU A 59 -18.60 -21.04 -10.05
C GLU A 59 -18.58 -22.51 -9.62
N ILE A 60 -18.43 -22.73 -8.31
CA ILE A 60 -18.59 -24.04 -7.71
C ILE A 60 -20.09 -24.31 -7.75
N SER A 61 -20.58 -24.70 -8.92
CA SER A 61 -21.97 -25.11 -9.12
C SER A 61 -22.23 -26.26 -8.15
N SER A 62 -23.00 -25.99 -7.11
CA SER A 62 -23.55 -27.04 -6.27
C SER A 62 -24.44 -27.88 -7.19
N LYS A 63 -23.98 -29.08 -7.53
CA LYS A 63 -24.67 -30.07 -8.38
C LYS A 63 -26.04 -30.53 -7.83
N SER A 64 -26.51 -29.93 -6.74
CA SER A 64 -27.77 -30.23 -6.08
C SER A 64 -28.84 -29.19 -6.42
N VAL A 65 -29.98 -29.67 -6.90
CA VAL A 65 -31.19 -28.89 -7.28
C VAL A 65 -31.71 -28.01 -6.13
N LEU A 66 -31.37 -28.34 -4.88
CA LEU A 66 -31.98 -27.74 -3.69
C LEU A 66 -31.14 -26.63 -3.03
N CYS A 67 -29.99 -26.22 -3.58
CA CYS A 67 -29.12 -25.17 -2.99
C CYS A 67 -28.71 -25.44 -1.52
N ILE A 68 -28.71 -26.70 -1.07
CA ILE A 68 -28.56 -27.06 0.35
C ILE A 68 -27.10 -26.90 0.86
N GLY A 69 -26.11 -26.84 -0.02
CA GLY A 69 -24.70 -26.94 0.36
C GLY A 69 -24.20 -25.86 1.35
N LYS A 70 -24.64 -24.60 1.24
CA LYS A 70 -24.06 -23.52 2.07
C LYS A 70 -24.34 -23.70 3.56
N LYS A 71 -25.54 -24.18 3.92
CA LYS A 71 -25.94 -24.37 5.33
C LYS A 71 -25.25 -25.58 5.94
N GLU A 72 -25.19 -26.70 5.21
CA GLU A 72 -24.52 -27.92 5.67
C GLU A 72 -23.01 -27.73 5.80
N ILE A 73 -22.38 -27.03 4.84
CA ILE A 73 -20.95 -26.69 4.91
C ILE A 73 -20.67 -25.81 6.13
N ALA A 74 -21.50 -24.78 6.36
CA ALA A 74 -21.40 -23.93 7.54
C ALA A 74 -21.54 -24.77 8.82
N ASP A 75 -22.51 -25.67 8.88
CA ASP A 75 -22.73 -26.51 10.05
C ASP A 75 -21.53 -27.41 10.39
N VAL A 76 -20.84 -27.95 9.39
CA VAL A 76 -19.61 -28.73 9.57
C VAL A 76 -18.47 -27.86 10.15
N PHE A 77 -18.36 -26.60 9.73
CA PHE A 77 -17.32 -25.69 10.23
C PHE A 77 -17.64 -25.09 11.61
N TYR A 78 -18.91 -24.83 11.92
CA TYR A 78 -19.30 -24.04 13.10
C TYR A 78 -19.72 -24.88 14.30
N ARG A 79 -20.30 -26.09 14.13
CA ARG A 79 -20.98 -26.74 15.26
C ARG A 79 -20.04 -27.22 16.36
N ASN A 80 -18.83 -27.71 16.08
CA ASN A 80 -18.05 -28.46 17.08
C ASN A 80 -16.52 -28.32 17.02
N LYS A 81 -15.95 -27.24 16.47
CA LYS A 81 -14.48 -27.07 16.52
C LYS A 81 -14.02 -26.71 17.93
N LYS A 82 -13.06 -27.49 18.46
CA LYS A 82 -12.36 -27.14 19.71
C LYS A 82 -11.73 -25.77 19.56
N ARG A 83 -11.85 -24.91 20.57
CA ARG A 83 -11.32 -23.54 20.55
C ARG A 83 -9.84 -23.47 20.16
N GLN A 84 -9.03 -24.43 20.61
CA GLN A 84 -7.61 -24.54 20.25
C GLN A 84 -7.41 -24.75 18.74
N ALA A 85 -8.17 -25.66 18.13
CA ALA A 85 -8.10 -25.91 16.69
C ALA A 85 -8.48 -24.66 15.87
N VAL A 86 -9.50 -23.92 16.31
CA VAL A 86 -9.87 -22.64 15.68
C VAL A 86 -8.74 -21.62 15.78
N ILE A 87 -8.09 -21.51 16.94
CA ILE A 87 -6.97 -20.58 17.13
C ILE A 87 -5.77 -20.95 16.24
N ASP A 88 -5.46 -22.23 16.11
CA ASP A 88 -4.35 -22.71 15.28
C ASP A 88 -4.64 -22.51 13.78
N GLU A 89 -5.88 -22.77 13.35
CA GLU A 89 -6.34 -22.45 11.98
C GLU A 89 -6.24 -20.95 11.70
N LEU A 90 -6.72 -20.11 12.60
CA LEU A 90 -6.64 -18.65 12.47
C LEU A 90 -5.20 -18.16 12.41
N ALA A 91 -4.33 -18.68 13.27
CA ALA A 91 -2.91 -18.37 13.28
C ALA A 91 -2.24 -18.74 11.93
N LYS A 92 -2.58 -19.91 11.37
CA LYS A 92 -2.04 -20.36 10.08
C LYS A 92 -2.56 -19.55 8.89
N MET A 93 -3.86 -19.23 8.87
CA MET A 93 -4.47 -18.45 7.78
C MET A 93 -3.98 -17.00 7.75
N THR A 94 -3.80 -16.40 8.93
CA THR A 94 -3.40 -14.99 9.05
C THR A 94 -1.89 -14.80 9.19
N TYR A 95 -1.11 -15.89 9.21
CA TYR A 95 0.33 -15.88 9.51
C TYR A 95 0.66 -15.12 10.82
N THR A 96 -0.18 -15.29 11.85
CA THR A 96 -0.01 -14.69 13.17
C THR A 96 0.29 -15.73 14.24
N THR A 97 0.64 -15.28 15.45
CA THR A 97 0.85 -16.18 16.59
C THR A 97 -0.46 -16.51 17.31
N LYS A 98 -0.56 -17.72 17.89
CA LYS A 98 -1.76 -18.20 18.61
C LYS A 98 -2.20 -17.29 19.78
N HIS A 99 -1.26 -16.58 20.41
CA HIS A 99 -1.52 -15.76 21.59
C HIS A 99 -2.44 -14.56 21.32
N ARG A 100 -2.46 -14.05 20.08
CA ARG A 100 -3.35 -12.96 19.67
C ARG A 100 -4.83 -13.32 19.76
N TRP A 101 -5.15 -14.60 19.59
CA TRP A 101 -6.52 -15.12 19.51
C TRP A 101 -7.11 -15.59 20.85
N TYR A 102 -6.30 -15.56 21.92
CA TYR A 102 -6.81 -15.75 23.28
C TYR A 102 -7.49 -14.48 23.78
N PRO A 103 -8.61 -14.59 24.51
CA PRO A 103 -9.37 -13.43 24.93
C PRO A 103 -8.56 -12.62 25.94
N LYS A 104 -8.50 -11.30 25.75
CA LYS A 104 -7.89 -10.41 26.73
C LYS A 104 -8.75 -10.34 28.00
N LYS A 105 -8.07 -10.22 29.15
CA LYS A 105 -8.73 -10.03 30.45
C LYS A 105 -9.62 -8.79 30.42
N SER A 106 -10.77 -8.85 31.10
CA SER A 106 -11.79 -7.78 31.13
C SER A 106 -11.19 -6.39 31.46
N ARG A 107 -10.20 -6.32 32.36
CA ARG A 107 -9.51 -5.07 32.73
C ARG A 107 -8.85 -4.35 31.56
N PHE A 108 -8.38 -5.06 30.53
CA PHE A 108 -7.77 -4.43 29.36
C PHE A 108 -8.82 -3.93 28.38
N ARG A 109 -9.93 -4.64 28.21
CA ARG A 109 -11.04 -4.22 27.34
C ARG A 109 -11.66 -2.90 27.80
N LYS A 110 -11.80 -2.71 29.12
CA LYS A 110 -12.33 -1.46 29.71
C LYS A 110 -11.39 -0.25 29.56
N ARG A 111 -10.12 -0.48 29.21
CA ARG A 111 -9.11 0.56 29.01
C ARG A 111 -8.92 0.92 27.54
N GLU A 112 -9.62 0.25 26.63
CA GLU A 112 -9.67 0.68 25.23
C GLU A 112 -10.47 1.99 25.24
N ILE A 113 -9.72 3.10 25.24
CA ILE A 113 -10.24 4.45 25.26
C ILE A 113 -11.01 4.65 23.96
N PHE A 114 -12.22 5.17 24.03
CA PHE A 114 -12.89 5.74 22.87
C PHE A 114 -12.12 7.00 22.49
N ILE A 115 -11.19 6.88 21.56
CA ILE A 115 -10.43 8.01 21.04
C ILE A 115 -11.29 8.63 19.95
N GLU A 116 -11.72 9.87 20.16
CA GLU A 116 -12.42 10.64 19.14
C GLU A 116 -11.52 10.76 17.90
N PRO A 117 -12.04 10.48 16.69
CA PRO A 117 -11.20 10.45 15.50
C PRO A 117 -10.58 11.82 15.22
N GLU A 118 -9.32 11.83 14.77
CA GLU A 118 -8.57 13.04 14.43
C GLU A 118 -9.24 13.86 13.31
N ARG A 119 -10.12 13.25 12.51
CA ARG A 119 -10.92 13.87 11.45
C ARG A 119 -12.41 13.50 11.63
N PRO A 120 -13.17 14.26 12.43
CA PRO A 120 -14.56 13.91 12.72
C PRO A 120 -15.56 14.35 11.64
N TYR A 121 -15.14 15.09 10.61
CA TYR A 121 -16.02 15.70 9.58
C TYR A 121 -15.47 15.62 8.14
N LEU A 122 -14.52 14.71 7.87
CA LEU A 122 -14.25 14.21 6.52
C LEU A 122 -14.89 12.83 6.40
#